data_AF-A0A9X4RJJ1-F1
#
_entry.id   AF-A0A9X4RJJ1-F1
#
_cell.length_a   1.000
_cell.length_b   1.000
_cell.length_c   1.000
_cell.angle_alpha   90.00
_cell.angle_beta   90.00
_cell.angle_gamma   90.00
#
_symmetry.space_group_name_H-M   'P 1'
#
loop_
_entity.id
_entity.type
_entity.pdbx_description
1 polymer ?
#
loop_
_entity_poly.entity_id
_entity_poly.type
_entity_poly.pdbx_seq_one_letter_code
_entity_poly.pdbx_strand_id
1 'polypeptide(L)' 'MSPQLEANCLLLSANVSYENAARDLHKLTGIYVDHSTQQRLVHRQEFAELEVGETITELSID' A
#
# COMPACT_ATOMS: atom_id res chain seq x y z
N MET A 1 1.73 2.81 15.83
CA MET A 1 3.08 2.86 15.23
C MET A 1 3.51 4.31 15.11
N SER A 2 4.77 4.63 14.81
CA SER A 2 5.11 6.03 14.48
C SER A 2 4.52 6.41 13.11
N PRO A 3 4.22 7.69 12.86
CA PRO A 3 3.68 8.14 11.56
C PRO A 3 4.58 7.74 10.38
N GLN A 4 5.90 7.82 10.54
CA GLN A 4 6.87 7.43 9.51
C GLN A 4 6.83 5.92 9.24
N LEU A 5 6.60 5.09 10.26
CA LEU A 5 6.53 3.64 10.09
C LEU A 5 5.23 3.25 9.35
N GLU A 6 4.11 3.89 9.64
CA GLU A 6 2.86 3.70 8.89
C GLU A 6 2.99 4.13 7.43
N ALA A 7 3.62 5.28 7.16
CA ALA A 7 3.89 5.73 5.80
C ALA A 7 4.76 4.73 5.01
N ASN A 8 5.81 4.18 5.63
CA ASN A 8 6.64 3.15 5.01
C ASN A 8 5.86 1.86 4.73
N CYS A 9 4.99 1.45 5.66
CA CYS A 9 4.09 0.30 5.48
C CYS A 9 3.16 0.48 4.27
N LEU A 10 2.51 1.65 4.16
CA LEU A 10 1.63 1.98 3.04
C LEU A 10 2.39 2.05 1.72
N LEU A 11 3.56 2.71 1.70
CA LEU A 11 4.40 2.85 0.51
C LEU A 11 4.84 1.48 -0.04
N LEU A 12 5.35 0.61 0.83
CA LEU A 12 5.81 -0.72 0.41
C LEU A 12 4.63 -1.58 -0.06
N SER A 13 3.52 -1.56 0.69
CA SER A 13 2.32 -2.35 0.35
C SER A 13 1.64 -1.91 -0.96
N ALA A 14 1.88 -0.68 -1.43
CA ALA A 14 1.41 -0.21 -2.73
C ALA A 14 2.21 -0.77 -3.92
N ASN A 15 3.42 -1.29 -3.68
CA ASN A 15 4.35 -1.69 -4.74
C ASN A 15 4.61 -3.21 -4.80
N VAL A 16 4.39 -3.92 -3.70
CA VAL A 16 4.63 -5.36 -3.58
C VAL A 16 3.55 -6.04 -2.73
N SER A 17 3.49 -7.37 -2.71
CA SER A 17 2.58 -8.10 -1.83
C SER A 17 2.85 -7.79 -0.35
N TYR A 18 1.84 -7.97 0.52
CA TYR A 18 1.98 -7.70 1.96
C TYR A 18 3.11 -8.52 2.61
N GLU A 19 3.34 -9.76 2.16
CA GLU A 19 4.46 -10.60 2.60
C GLU A 19 5.81 -10.02 2.19
N ASN A 20 5.91 -9.49 0.97
CA ASN A 20 7.13 -8.84 0.49
C ASN A 20 7.33 -7.48 1.19
N ALA A 21 6.27 -6.71 1.42
CA ALA A 21 6.33 -5.46 2.17
C ALA A 21 6.84 -5.67 3.60
N ALA A 22 6.41 -6.75 4.29
CA ALA A 22 6.91 -7.12 5.61
C ALA A 22 8.42 -7.45 5.58
N ARG A 23 8.88 -8.20 4.57
CA ARG A 23 10.31 -8.49 4.36
C ARG A 23 11.13 -7.24 4.07
N ASP A 24 10.66 -6.39 3.17
CA ASP A 24 11.38 -5.19 2.73
C ASP A 24 11.46 -4.17 3.86
N LEU A 25 10.37 -3.98 4.63
CA LEU A 25 10.37 -3.11 5.80
C LEU A 25 11.42 -3.55 6.83
N HIS A 26 11.47 -4.85 7.13
CA HIS A 26 12.45 -5.39 8.05
C HIS A 26 13.88 -5.21 7.54
N LYS A 27 14.12 -5.44 6.25
CA LYS A 27 15.44 -5.25 5.63
C LYS A 27 15.90 -3.80 5.67
N LEU A 28 15.00 -2.85 5.47
CA LEU A 28 15.32 -1.42 5.37
C LEU A 28 15.44 -0.73 6.74
N THR A 29 14.66 -1.17 7.72
CA THR A 29 14.49 -0.44 8.99
C THR A 29 14.89 -1.25 10.23
N GLY A 30 15.07 -2.57 10.10
CA GLY A 30 15.21 -3.50 11.22
C GLY A 30 13.89 -3.79 11.96
N ILE A 31 12.81 -3.06 11.66
CA ILE A 31 11.50 -3.23 12.31
C ILE A 31 10.67 -4.24 11.53
N TYR A 32 10.11 -5.23 12.22
CA TYR A 32 9.20 -6.21 11.64
C TYR A 32 7.74 -5.82 11.87
N VAL A 33 6.97 -5.77 10.78
CA VAL A 33 5.51 -5.62 10.78
C VAL A 33 4.97 -6.68 9.84
N ASP A 34 4.12 -7.58 10.35
CA ASP A 34 3.62 -8.73 9.59
C ASP A 34 2.63 -8.33 8.49
N HIS A 35 2.47 -9.21 7.51
CA HIS A 35 1.59 -9.03 6.34
C HIS A 35 0.12 -8.70 6.70
N SER A 36 -0.45 -9.29 7.76
CA SER A 36 -1.82 -9.02 8.17
C SER A 36 -1.95 -7.61 8.77
N THR A 37 -0.91 -7.15 9.47
CA THR A 37 -0.84 -5.77 9.95
C THR A 37 -0.70 -4.77 8.80
N GLN A 38 0.14 -5.07 7.80
CA GLN A 38 0.24 -4.27 6.55
C GLN A 38 -1.14 -4.15 5.87
N GLN A 39 -1.85 -5.27 5.68
CA GLN A 39 -3.18 -5.29 5.08
C GLN A 39 -4.19 -4.46 5.88
N ARG A 40 -4.22 -4.59 7.21
CA ARG A 40 -5.12 -3.78 8.05
C ARG A 40 -4.83 -2.29 7.95
N LEU A 41 -3.57 -1.89 7.80
CA LEU A 41 -3.21 -0.48 7.62
C LEU A 41 -3.74 0.04 6.29
N VAL A 42 -3.53 -0.69 5.20
CA VAL A 42 -4.05 -0.32 3.88
C VAL A 42 -5.57 -0.22 3.88
N HIS A 43 -6.27 -1.20 4.46
CA HIS A 43 -7.75 -1.19 4.50
C HIS A 43 -8.36 -0.11 5.40
N ARG A 44 -7.59 0.44 6.34
CA ARG A 44 -8.04 1.54 7.22
C ARG A 44 -7.72 2.92 6.64
N GLN A 45 -6.85 3.00 5.65
CA GLN A 45 -6.49 4.25 5.01
C GLN A 45 -7.68 4.76 4.19
N GLU A 46 -8.11 5.98 4.49
CA GLU A 46 -9.00 6.72 3.59
C GLU A 46 -8.16 7.22 2.41
N PHE A 47 -8.50 6.75 1.21
CA PHE A 47 -7.90 7.24 -0.03
C PHE A 47 -8.83 8.28 -0.64
N ALA A 48 -8.24 9.38 -1.13
CA ALA A 48 -9.01 10.38 -1.86
C ALA A 48 -9.66 9.72 -3.09
N GLU A 49 -10.94 10.01 -3.30
CA GLU A 49 -11.61 9.64 -4.54
C GLU A 49 -10.88 10.33 -5.70
N LEU A 50 -10.62 9.55 -6.75
CA LEU A 50 -10.05 10.11 -7.97
C LEU A 50 -11.15 10.89 -8.69
N GLU A 51 -10.96 12.20 -8.85
CA GLU A 51 -11.79 12.98 -9.75
C GLU A 51 -11.50 12.54 -11.19
N VAL A 52 -12.42 11.76 -11.77
CA VAL A 52 -12.30 11.29 -13.15
C VAL A 52 -12.72 12.43 -14.08
N GLY A 53 -11.75 13.01 -14.78
CA GLY A 53 -11.99 14.14 -15.69
C GLY A 53 -12.79 13.78 -16.95
N GLU A 54 -12.72 12.53 -17.42
CA GLU A 54 -13.46 12.05 -18.59
C GLU A 54 -13.85 10.58 -18.45
N THR A 55 -15.10 10.26 -18.83
CA THR A 55 -15.59 8.87 -18.92
C THR A 55 -14.99 8.22 -20.17
N ILE A 56 -14.20 7.17 -20.00
CA ILE A 56 -13.70 6.36 -21.12
C ILE A 56 -14.87 5.54 -21.67
N THR A 57 -15.27 5.79 -22.92
CA THR A 57 -16.41 5.14 -23.58
C THR A 57 -16.10 3.75 -24.14
N GLU A 58 -14.82 3.41 -24.34
CA GLU A 58 -14.41 2.12 -24.89
C GLU A 58 -13.04 1.71 -24.35
N LEU A 59 -12.95 0.48 -23.83
CA LEU A 59 -11.69 -0.16 -23.45
C LEU A 59 -11.51 -1.38 -24.38
N SER A 60 -10.55 -1.31 -25.30
CA SER A 60 -10.13 -2.45 -26.11
C SER A 60 -8.95 -3.15 -25.44
N ILE A 61 -9.00 -4.48 -25.39
CA ILE A 61 -7.86 -5.33 -25.04
C ILE A 61 -7.59 -6.17 -26.29
N ASP A 62 -6.42 -5.97 -26.89
CA ASP A 62 -5.92 -6.77 -28.03
C ASP A 62 -5.36 -8.12 -27.55
#